data_AF-A0A0D2RLV5-F1
#
_entry.id   AF-A0A0D2RLV5-F1
#
_cell.length_a   1.000
_cell.length_b   1.000
_cell.length_c   1.000
_cell.angle_alpha   90.00
_cell.angle_beta   90.00
_cell.angle_gamma   90.00
#
_symmetry.space_group_name_H-M   'P 1'
#
loop_
_entity.id
_entity.type
_entity.pdbx_description
1 polymer ?
#
loop_
_entity_poly.entity_id
_entity_poly.type
_entity_poly.pdbx_seq_one_letter_code
_entity_poly.pdbx_strand_id
1 'polypeptide(L)'
;MRPVVMIDYGGKMPELQENLCAFLEHCRKESTIFEQLRVMVIEDMIYLIHVKEMAEYVSSSLSSEVELLFVDLEQDPPKMRTLDDKSLLGMQLISIQKLFSLYFPLEGMRNDLLPPDRAEPMADSKSLSEQIGSQSSVLMDLSSCMHDTEVTVPTVNGWLLGYPIVYLFSKDHIEDAIYNLSTKFLRIYKILVSRTSAPNKGSQPEELMSFSVPYELSMRGRNEAWAETFLACLQSKWGRCKQTWSSLEMEVSECYPQAIAL
;
A
#
# COMPACT_ATOMS: atom_id res chain seq x y z
N MET A 1 -2.34 -5.92 -11.45
CA MET A 1 -1.82 -6.79 -10.38
C MET A 1 -1.65 -6.04 -9.06
N ARG A 2 -0.94 -4.90 -9.06
CA ARG A 2 -0.83 -4.01 -7.90
C ARG A 2 -1.31 -2.60 -8.27
N PRO A 3 -2.05 -1.91 -7.40
CA PRO A 3 -2.48 -0.52 -7.62
C PRO A 3 -1.34 0.48 -7.38
N VAL A 4 -0.34 0.10 -6.57
CA VAL A 4 0.75 0.95 -6.09
C VAL A 4 2.09 0.22 -6.22
N VAL A 5 3.13 0.95 -6.60
CA VAL A 5 4.53 0.52 -6.59
C VAL A 5 5.35 1.59 -5.86
N MET A 6 6.12 1.19 -4.85
CA MET A 6 7.09 2.09 -4.22
C MET A 6 8.31 2.24 -5.13
N ILE A 7 8.74 3.48 -5.36
CA ILE A 7 9.85 3.84 -6.25
C ILE A 7 11.09 4.21 -5.46
N ASP A 8 10.92 4.89 -4.33
CA ASP A 8 12.04 5.32 -3.48
C ASP A 8 11.68 5.26 -2.00
N TYR A 9 12.70 5.02 -1.17
CA TYR A 9 12.62 5.02 0.29
C TYR A 9 13.55 6.10 0.86
N GLY A 10 13.15 7.38 0.77
CA GLY A 10 13.84 8.52 1.38
C GLY A 10 15.22 8.86 0.80
N GLY A 11 15.56 8.40 -0.41
CA GLY A 11 16.94 8.43 -0.90
C GLY A 11 17.30 9.62 -1.79
N LYS A 12 16.36 10.13 -2.61
CA LYS A 12 16.70 11.03 -3.73
C LYS A 12 15.69 12.16 -4.00
N MET A 13 14.94 12.58 -2.99
CA MET A 13 14.04 13.72 -3.07
C MET A 13 14.81 15.06 -3.04
N PRO A 14 14.38 16.10 -3.79
CA PRO A 14 13.25 16.15 -4.72
C PRO A 14 13.58 15.68 -6.16
N GLU A 15 14.86 15.46 -6.48
CA GLU A 15 15.34 15.20 -7.85
C GLU A 15 14.61 14.02 -8.52
N LEU A 16 14.46 12.90 -7.81
CA LEU A 16 13.80 11.71 -8.36
C LEU A 16 12.30 11.94 -8.60
N GLN A 17 11.62 12.67 -7.72
CA GLN A 17 10.22 13.04 -7.91
C GLN A 17 10.05 13.91 -9.15
N GLU A 18 10.86 14.95 -9.30
CA GLU A 18 10.78 15.86 -10.45
C GLU A 18 11.03 15.12 -11.77
N ASN A 19 12.06 14.27 -11.80
CA ASN A 19 12.39 13.45 -12.96
C ASN A 19 11.26 12.45 -13.29
N LEU A 20 10.68 11.80 -12.29
CA LEU A 20 9.58 10.85 -12.49
C LEU A 20 8.32 11.56 -13.00
N CYS A 21 7.99 12.73 -12.45
CA CYS A 21 6.89 13.55 -12.91
C CYS A 21 7.08 13.99 -14.37
N ALA A 22 8.27 14.49 -14.72
CA ALA A 22 8.60 14.90 -16.08
C ALA A 22 8.53 13.72 -17.07
N PHE A 23 9.00 12.54 -16.66
CA PHE A 23 8.89 11.31 -17.44
C PHE A 23 7.43 10.93 -17.69
N LEU A 24 6.57 10.92 -16.65
CA LEU A 24 5.15 10.60 -16.81
C LEU A 24 4.42 11.59 -17.71
N GLU A 25 4.69 12.90 -17.57
CA GLU A 25 4.12 13.92 -18.46
C GLU A 25 4.52 13.68 -19.91
N HIS A 26 5.76 13.25 -20.16
CA HIS A 26 6.19 12.90 -21.51
C HIS A 26 5.45 11.65 -22.03
N CYS A 27 5.37 10.58 -21.23
CA CYS A 27 4.66 9.36 -21.61
C CYS A 27 3.18 9.60 -21.93
N ARG A 28 2.51 10.50 -21.21
CA ARG A 28 1.11 10.85 -21.47
C ARG A 28 0.88 11.54 -22.81
N LYS A 29 1.87 12.28 -23.32
CA LYS A 29 1.80 12.88 -24.66
C LYS A 29 1.83 11.83 -25.76
N GLU A 30 2.52 10.71 -25.50
CA GLU A 30 2.69 9.61 -26.46
C GLU A 30 1.56 8.59 -26.38
N SER A 31 0.97 8.35 -25.20
CA SER A 31 -0.10 7.37 -25.03
C SER A 31 -1.02 7.65 -23.85
N THR A 32 -2.32 7.51 -24.10
CA THR A 32 -3.37 7.71 -23.09
C THR A 32 -3.37 6.64 -21.99
N ILE A 33 -2.67 5.51 -22.18
CA ILE A 33 -2.55 4.47 -21.15
C ILE A 33 -1.90 4.99 -19.85
N PHE A 34 -1.08 6.05 -19.96
CA PHE A 34 -0.39 6.67 -18.83
C PHE A 34 -1.23 7.75 -18.11
N GLU A 35 -2.41 8.09 -18.63
CA GLU A 35 -3.32 9.07 -18.01
C GLU A 35 -3.85 8.60 -16.67
N GLN A 36 -3.81 7.29 -16.39
CA GLN A 36 -4.26 6.71 -15.12
C GLN A 36 -3.15 6.62 -14.07
N LEU A 37 -1.89 6.92 -14.45
CA LEU A 37 -0.77 6.85 -13.52
C LEU A 37 -0.52 8.20 -12.84
N ARG A 38 -0.16 8.21 -11.56
CA ARG A 38 0.24 9.39 -10.79
C ARG A 38 1.48 9.10 -9.95
N VAL A 39 2.26 10.13 -9.68
CA VAL A 39 3.31 10.10 -8.67
C VAL A 39 2.68 10.54 -7.36
N MET A 40 2.74 9.71 -6.34
CA MET A 40 2.26 10.00 -5.00
C MET A 40 3.45 10.11 -4.05
N VAL A 41 3.42 11.09 -3.15
CA VAL A 41 4.45 11.30 -2.13
C VAL A 41 3.79 11.23 -0.75
N ILE A 42 4.45 10.54 0.19
CA ILE A 42 4.08 10.51 1.61
C ILE A 42 5.37 10.62 2.40
N GLU A 43 5.52 11.72 3.15
CA GLU A 43 6.79 12.08 3.79
C GLU A 43 7.91 12.09 2.73
N ASP A 44 8.98 11.31 2.92
CA ASP A 44 10.10 11.21 1.99
C ASP A 44 9.97 10.03 1.00
N MET A 45 8.80 9.39 0.93
CA MET A 45 8.56 8.19 0.12
C MET A 45 7.87 8.53 -1.19
N ILE A 46 8.34 7.91 -2.28
CA ILE A 46 7.77 8.11 -3.63
C ILE A 46 7.08 6.83 -4.10
N TYR A 47 5.86 6.96 -4.59
CA TYR A 47 5.07 5.87 -5.15
C TYR A 47 4.59 6.21 -6.56
N LEU A 48 4.52 5.19 -7.40
CA LEU A 48 3.78 5.22 -8.66
C LEU A 48 2.45 4.49 -8.47
N ILE A 49 1.35 5.18 -8.71
CA ILE A 49 0.01 4.64 -8.47
C ILE A 49 -0.82 4.63 -9.74
N HIS A 50 -1.74 3.67 -9.84
CA HIS A 50 -2.81 3.67 -10.83
C HIS A 50 -4.12 4.12 -10.17
N VAL A 51 -4.60 5.32 -10.51
CA VAL A 51 -5.70 6.02 -9.78
C VAL A 51 -6.95 5.15 -9.63
N LYS A 52 -7.42 4.52 -10.72
CA LYS A 52 -8.63 3.68 -10.68
C LYS A 52 -8.49 2.45 -9.77
N GLU A 53 -7.44 1.64 -9.99
CA GLU A 53 -7.18 0.45 -9.15
C GLU A 53 -6.89 0.84 -7.69
N MET A 54 -6.35 2.04 -7.44
CA MET A 54 -6.17 2.57 -6.09
C MET A 54 -7.51 2.90 -5.42
N ALA A 55 -8.44 3.54 -6.13
CA ALA A 55 -9.79 3.77 -5.62
C ALA A 55 -10.51 2.46 -5.26
N GLU A 56 -10.48 1.49 -6.17
CA GLU A 56 -11.02 0.13 -5.93
C GLU A 56 -10.38 -0.52 -4.70
N TYR A 57 -9.05 -0.43 -4.57
CA TYR A 57 -8.33 -0.99 -3.43
C TYR A 57 -8.71 -0.33 -2.10
N VAL A 58 -8.70 1.01 -2.04
CA VAL A 58 -9.04 1.75 -0.81
C VAL A 58 -10.45 1.39 -0.35
N SER A 59 -11.42 1.35 -1.27
CA SER A 59 -12.79 0.98 -0.94
C SER A 59 -12.92 -0.47 -0.47
N SER A 60 -12.24 -1.42 -1.14
CA SER A 60 -12.23 -2.83 -0.71
C SER A 60 -11.59 -3.03 0.67
N SER A 61 -10.60 -2.20 1.02
CA SER A 61 -9.95 -2.25 2.33
C SER A 61 -10.84 -1.69 3.44
N LEU A 62 -11.60 -0.61 3.18
CA LEU A 62 -12.54 -0.02 4.14
C LEU A 62 -13.80 -0.86 4.34
N SER A 63 -14.28 -1.55 3.30
CA SER A 63 -15.45 -2.43 3.36
C SER A 63 -15.14 -3.81 3.96
N SER A 64 -13.87 -4.06 4.34
CA SER A 64 -13.39 -5.36 4.84
C SER A 64 -13.55 -6.51 3.83
N GLU A 65 -13.69 -6.22 2.54
CA GLU A 65 -13.64 -7.24 1.48
C GLU A 65 -12.23 -7.84 1.32
N VAL A 66 -11.21 -7.04 1.64
CA VAL A 66 -9.82 -7.50 1.76
C VAL A 66 -9.53 -7.73 3.24
N GLU A 67 -9.29 -9.00 3.60
CA GLU A 67 -8.86 -9.35 4.96
C GLU A 67 -7.41 -8.88 5.16
N LEU A 68 -7.24 -7.82 5.96
CA LEU A 68 -5.95 -7.32 6.42
C LEU A 68 -5.69 -7.85 7.84
N LEU A 69 -4.56 -8.54 8.01
CA LEU A 69 -4.10 -8.99 9.31
C LEU A 69 -3.02 -8.06 9.83
N PHE A 70 -3.11 -7.71 11.11
CA PHE A 70 -2.16 -6.81 11.74
C PHE A 70 -1.25 -7.59 12.68
N VAL A 71 0.05 -7.33 12.62
CA VAL A 71 1.01 -7.88 13.57
C VAL A 71 1.46 -6.74 14.49
N ASP A 72 1.05 -6.84 15.75
CA ASP A 72 1.48 -5.95 16.82
C ASP A 72 2.95 -6.24 17.16
N LEU A 73 3.80 -5.25 16.92
CA LEU A 73 5.24 -5.31 17.16
C LEU A 73 5.67 -4.56 18.43
N GLU A 74 4.73 -3.95 19.16
CA GLU A 74 5.04 -3.27 20.44
C GLU A 74 5.23 -4.27 21.57
N GLN A 75 4.72 -5.50 21.41
CA GLN A 75 4.80 -6.56 22.41
C GLN A 75 5.83 -7.62 22.04
N ASP A 76 6.52 -8.13 23.06
CA ASP A 76 7.30 -9.35 22.97
C ASP A 76 6.59 -10.49 23.76
N PRO A 77 6.15 -11.58 23.11
CA PRO A 77 6.24 -11.86 21.67
C PRO A 77 5.19 -11.09 20.83
N PRO A 78 5.48 -10.81 19.53
CA PRO A 78 4.53 -10.24 18.58
C PRO A 78 3.24 -11.04 18.51
N LYS A 79 2.14 -10.34 18.26
CA LYS A 79 0.81 -10.98 18.22
C LYS A 79 0.05 -10.55 16.98
N MET A 80 -0.67 -11.51 16.41
CA MET A 80 -1.68 -11.20 15.40
C MET A 80 -2.84 -10.48 16.07
N ARG A 81 -3.28 -9.37 15.49
CA ARG A 81 -4.44 -8.60 15.91
C ARG A 81 -5.35 -8.34 14.72
N THR A 82 -6.64 -8.31 14.99
CA THR A 82 -7.61 -7.66 14.11
C THR A 82 -7.62 -6.17 14.41
N LEU A 83 -8.00 -5.37 13.43
CA LEU A 83 -8.26 -3.95 13.61
C LEU A 83 -9.57 -3.80 14.43
N ASP A 84 -9.48 -3.95 15.75
CA ASP A 84 -10.59 -3.58 16.64
C ASP A 84 -10.59 -2.05 16.77
N ASP A 85 -11.75 -1.44 16.59
CA ASP A 85 -12.02 0.00 16.72
C ASP A 85 -11.62 0.57 18.09
N LYS A 86 -11.18 -0.27 19.04
CA LYS A 86 -10.69 0.13 20.36
C LYS A 86 -9.21 0.50 20.41
N SER A 87 -8.40 0.10 19.43
CA SER A 87 -6.97 0.47 19.42
C SER A 87 -6.79 1.87 18.83
N LEU A 88 -6.06 2.75 19.53
CA LEU A 88 -5.82 4.13 19.08
C LEU A 88 -5.14 4.16 17.71
N LEU A 89 -4.10 3.34 17.52
CA LEU A 89 -3.40 3.19 16.24
C LEU A 89 -4.32 2.66 15.13
N GLY A 90 -5.20 1.72 15.45
CA GLY A 90 -6.16 1.20 14.48
C GLY A 90 -7.17 2.26 14.03
N MET A 91 -7.71 3.05 14.96
CA MET A 91 -8.58 4.18 14.63
C MET A 91 -7.89 5.23 13.78
N GLN A 92 -6.62 5.54 14.07
CA GLN A 92 -5.82 6.47 13.27
C GLN A 92 -5.56 5.92 11.86
N LEU A 93 -5.24 4.63 11.73
CA LEU A 93 -5.07 3.99 10.42
C LEU A 93 -6.37 4.01 9.61
N ILE A 94 -7.51 3.69 10.22
CA ILE A 94 -8.83 3.80 9.55
C ILE A 94 -9.09 5.25 9.11
N SER A 95 -8.70 6.23 9.91
CA SER A 95 -8.84 7.65 9.56
C SER A 95 -7.98 8.03 8.35
N ILE A 96 -6.75 7.51 8.27
CA ILE A 96 -5.89 7.62 7.09
C ILE A 96 -6.57 6.97 5.88
N GLN A 97 -7.05 5.73 6.00
CA GLN A 97 -7.74 5.03 4.91
C GLN A 97 -8.97 5.81 4.40
N LYS A 98 -9.76 6.41 5.30
CA LYS A 98 -10.89 7.27 4.95
C LYS A 98 -10.44 8.54 4.22
N LEU A 99 -9.34 9.15 4.65
CA LEU A 99 -8.76 10.30 3.96
C LEU A 99 -8.32 9.91 2.53
N PHE A 100 -7.69 8.76 2.35
CA PHE A 100 -7.37 8.22 1.02
C PHE A 100 -8.63 8.04 0.16
N SER A 101 -9.76 7.62 0.74
CA SER A 101 -11.02 7.49 0.00
C SER A 101 -11.55 8.83 -0.53
N LEU A 102 -11.19 9.97 0.10
CA LEU A 102 -11.52 11.30 -0.40
C LEU A 102 -10.66 11.70 -1.60
N TYR A 103 -9.38 11.31 -1.60
CA TYR A 103 -8.46 11.54 -2.71
C TYR A 103 -8.68 10.58 -3.90
N PHE A 104 -9.18 9.37 -3.62
CA PHE A 104 -9.46 8.33 -4.61
C PHE A 104 -10.94 7.91 -4.60
N PRO A 105 -11.88 8.79 -4.98
CA PRO A 105 -13.29 8.46 -4.98
C PRO A 105 -13.60 7.40 -6.05
N LEU A 106 -14.37 6.36 -5.70
CA LEU A 106 -14.98 5.50 -6.70
C LEU A 106 -16.08 6.26 -7.45
N GLU A 107 -16.08 6.16 -8.79
CA GLU A 107 -17.19 6.60 -9.62
C GLU A 107 -18.49 5.94 -9.14
N GLY A 108 -19.41 6.76 -8.61
CA GLY A 108 -20.70 6.31 -8.04
C GLY A 108 -20.84 6.50 -6.53
N MET A 109 -19.75 6.69 -5.78
CA MET A 109 -19.78 6.84 -4.30
C MET A 109 -19.92 8.30 -3.81
N ARG A 110 -20.12 9.25 -4.74
CA ARG A 110 -20.06 10.70 -4.44
C ARG A 110 -21.27 11.26 -3.68
N ASN A 111 -22.23 10.44 -3.29
CA ASN A 111 -23.54 10.92 -2.82
C ASN A 111 -23.78 10.82 -1.30
N ASP A 112 -22.94 10.14 -0.51
CA ASP A 112 -23.30 9.82 0.89
C ASP A 112 -22.40 10.47 1.96
N LEU A 113 -21.38 11.25 1.57
CA LEU A 113 -20.45 11.90 2.52
C LEU A 113 -20.58 13.42 2.59
N LEU A 114 -21.53 14.02 1.87
CA LEU A 114 -21.88 15.43 2.05
C LEU A 114 -23.07 15.52 3.01
N PRO A 115 -23.01 16.36 4.08
CA PRO A 115 -24.17 16.60 4.92
C PRO A 115 -25.33 17.19 4.09
N PRO A 116 -26.60 16.87 4.40
CA PRO A 116 -27.72 17.42 3.67
C PRO A 116 -27.82 18.93 3.88
N ASP A 117 -27.93 19.64 2.75
CA ASP A 117 -28.28 21.05 2.59
C ASP A 117 -28.92 21.72 3.81
N ARG A 118 -28.23 22.72 4.35
CA ARG A 118 -28.88 23.87 4.98
C ARG A 118 -28.40 25.15 4.30
N ALA A 119 -29.37 25.91 3.82
CA ALA A 119 -29.27 27.12 3.02
C ALA A 119 -28.41 28.24 3.65
N GLU A 120 -27.45 28.71 2.83
CA GLU A 120 -26.87 30.06 2.64
C GLU A 120 -26.36 30.91 3.86
N PRO A 121 -25.55 31.97 3.63
CA PRO A 121 -24.12 31.90 3.29
C PRO A 121 -23.30 32.88 4.15
N MET A 122 -22.29 32.46 4.91
CA MET A 122 -21.24 33.39 5.37
C MET A 122 -19.92 32.68 5.65
N ALA A 123 -18.91 33.16 4.90
CA ALA A 123 -17.47 33.22 5.18
C ALA A 123 -16.71 31.95 5.63
N ASP A 124 -15.58 31.74 4.96
CA ASP A 124 -14.44 30.90 5.34
C ASP A 124 -14.45 29.40 5.03
N SER A 125 -15.02 29.02 3.89
CA SER A 125 -14.75 27.71 3.24
C SER A 125 -13.65 27.78 2.18
N LYS A 126 -12.57 28.52 2.44
CA LYS A 126 -11.45 28.70 1.50
C LYS A 126 -10.31 27.69 1.66
N SER A 127 -10.27 26.87 2.72
CA SER A 127 -9.03 26.18 3.09
C SER A 127 -8.75 24.85 2.38
N LEU A 128 -9.73 24.13 1.81
CA LEU A 128 -9.47 22.82 1.19
C LEU A 128 -9.43 22.86 -0.34
N SER A 129 -10.16 23.78 -0.98
CA SER A 129 -10.18 23.92 -2.44
C SER A 129 -9.09 24.84 -2.98
N GLU A 130 -8.55 25.76 -2.17
CA GLU A 130 -7.48 26.68 -2.61
C GLU A 130 -6.07 26.04 -2.58
N GLN A 131 -5.87 24.89 -1.93
CA GLN A 131 -4.59 24.17 -1.93
C GLN A 131 -4.39 23.23 -3.15
N ILE A 132 -5.39 23.13 -4.02
CA ILE A 132 -5.32 22.34 -5.27
C ILE A 132 -4.77 23.21 -6.43
N GLY A 133 -4.71 24.53 -6.25
CA GLY A 133 -4.20 25.46 -7.25
C GLY A 133 -2.68 25.59 -7.22
N SER A 134 -1.95 24.65 -7.82
CA SER A 134 -0.60 24.80 -8.43
C SER A 134 0.25 23.50 -8.42
N GLN A 135 -0.33 22.34 -8.16
CA GLN A 135 0.37 21.06 -8.35
C GLN A 135 0.17 20.54 -9.78
N SER A 136 1.24 20.01 -10.40
CA SER A 136 1.12 19.27 -11.67
C SER A 136 0.04 18.19 -11.53
N SER A 137 -0.78 17.99 -12.56
CA SER A 137 -1.80 16.94 -12.59
C SER A 137 -1.27 15.53 -12.32
N VAL A 138 0.06 15.33 -12.38
CA VAL A 138 0.77 14.07 -12.16
C VAL A 138 1.11 13.81 -10.70
N LEU A 139 1.38 14.86 -9.92
CA LEU A 139 1.88 14.75 -8.54
C LEU A 139 0.73 14.82 -7.54
N MET A 140 0.76 13.94 -6.54
CA MET A 140 -0.13 13.94 -5.39
C MET A 140 0.71 13.89 -4.10
N ASP A 141 0.76 14.99 -3.37
CA ASP A 141 1.38 15.00 -2.04
C ASP A 141 0.33 14.69 -0.99
N LEU A 142 0.48 13.53 -0.32
CA LEU A 142 -0.37 13.05 0.75
C LEU A 142 0.36 13.00 2.09
N SER A 143 1.51 13.66 2.23
CA SER A 143 2.27 13.70 3.48
C SER A 143 1.45 14.24 4.66
N SER A 144 0.46 15.10 4.37
CA SER A 144 -0.50 15.61 5.35
C SER A 144 -1.30 14.51 6.06
N CYS A 145 -1.49 13.33 5.45
CA CYS A 145 -2.25 12.23 6.06
C CYS A 145 -1.58 11.64 7.30
N MET A 146 -0.26 11.81 7.42
CA MET A 146 0.54 11.29 8.53
C MET A 146 0.72 12.31 9.67
N HIS A 147 0.32 13.57 9.45
CA HIS A 147 0.47 14.63 10.46
C HIS A 147 -0.39 14.33 11.68
N ASP A 148 0.18 14.54 12.87
CA ASP A 148 -0.48 14.33 14.16
C ASP A 148 -1.04 12.89 14.37
N THR A 149 -0.42 11.89 13.73
CA THR A 149 -0.71 10.47 13.94
C THR A 149 0.46 9.74 14.57
N GLU A 150 0.17 8.67 15.31
CA GLU A 150 1.17 7.73 15.83
C GLU A 150 1.43 6.57 14.85
N VAL A 151 0.66 6.49 13.77
CA VAL A 151 0.86 5.52 12.69
C VAL A 151 2.20 5.79 12.01
N THR A 152 2.95 4.73 11.75
CA THR A 152 4.27 4.82 11.15
C THR A 152 4.22 4.57 9.64
N VAL A 153 5.20 5.10 8.91
CA VAL A 153 5.34 4.86 7.46
C VAL A 153 5.40 3.37 7.11
N PRO A 154 6.11 2.49 7.86
CA PRO A 154 6.06 1.05 7.64
C PRO A 154 4.65 0.44 7.71
N THR A 155 3.80 0.89 8.64
CA THR A 155 2.39 0.46 8.72
C THR A 155 1.62 0.87 7.46
N VAL A 156 1.74 2.13 7.04
CA VAL A 156 1.08 2.63 5.83
C VAL A 156 1.61 1.93 4.59
N ASN A 157 2.91 1.65 4.50
CA ASN A 157 3.51 0.90 3.41
C ASN A 157 2.96 -0.52 3.32
N GLY A 158 2.84 -1.23 4.44
CA GLY A 158 2.27 -2.57 4.45
C GLY A 158 0.87 -2.59 3.84
N TRP A 159 0.04 -1.61 4.22
CA TRP A 159 -1.30 -1.45 3.65
C TRP A 159 -1.27 -1.01 2.18
N LEU A 160 -0.58 0.08 1.82
CA LEU A 160 -0.57 0.63 0.45
C LEU A 160 -0.02 -0.35 -0.58
N LEU A 161 1.01 -1.11 -0.21
CA LEU A 161 1.67 -2.07 -1.09
C LEU A 161 0.86 -3.35 -1.30
N GLY A 162 -0.26 -3.49 -0.60
CA GLY A 162 -1.21 -4.59 -0.74
C GLY A 162 -0.74 -5.86 -0.06
N TYR A 163 0.02 -5.76 1.03
CA TYR A 163 0.42 -6.94 1.80
C TYR A 163 -0.75 -7.43 2.65
N PRO A 164 -0.95 -8.76 2.76
CA PRO A 164 -2.01 -9.33 3.60
C PRO A 164 -1.69 -9.16 5.10
N ILE A 165 -0.41 -8.99 5.44
CA ILE A 165 0.09 -8.75 6.78
C ILE A 165 0.65 -7.33 6.86
N VAL A 166 0.18 -6.55 7.84
CA VAL A 166 0.61 -5.18 8.10
C VAL A 166 1.20 -5.09 9.50
N TYR A 167 2.42 -4.56 9.62
CA TYR A 167 3.04 -4.30 10.91
C TYR A 167 2.41 -3.09 11.58
N LEU A 168 2.11 -3.21 12.87
CA LEU A 168 1.47 -2.16 13.66
C LEU A 168 2.32 -1.87 14.90
N PHE A 169 2.76 -0.63 15.03
CA PHE A 169 3.49 -0.08 16.17
C PHE A 169 3.46 1.44 16.09
N SER A 170 3.51 2.12 17.24
CA SER A 170 3.59 3.58 17.32
C SER A 170 5.00 4.11 17.10
N LYS A 171 5.14 5.43 16.96
CA LYS A 171 6.44 6.11 16.85
C LYS A 171 7.30 5.92 18.10
N ASP A 172 6.68 5.75 19.27
CA ASP A 172 7.39 5.50 20.53
C ASP A 172 7.94 4.07 20.64
N HIS A 173 7.43 3.14 19.82
CA HIS A 173 7.77 1.71 19.86
C HIS A 173 8.61 1.25 18.65
N ILE A 174 9.30 2.17 17.97
CA ILE A 174 10.18 1.82 16.83
C ILE A 174 11.29 0.85 17.26
N GLU A 175 11.91 1.07 18.41
CA GLU A 175 12.98 0.21 18.92
C GLU A 175 12.48 -1.21 19.22
N ASP A 176 11.28 -1.32 19.83
CA ASP A 176 10.63 -2.61 20.10
C ASP A 176 10.31 -3.34 18.80
N ALA A 177 9.82 -2.62 17.79
CA ALA A 177 9.51 -3.20 16.48
C ALA A 177 10.78 -3.71 15.77
N ILE A 178 11.86 -2.93 15.78
CA ILE A 178 13.17 -3.34 15.26
C ILE A 178 13.67 -4.57 16.01
N TYR A 179 13.60 -4.57 17.34
CA TYR A 179 14.01 -5.71 18.16
C TYR A 179 13.22 -6.98 17.79
N ASN A 180 11.90 -6.87 17.72
CA ASN A 180 11.01 -7.99 17.42
C ASN A 180 11.21 -8.56 16.02
N LEU A 181 11.50 -7.73 15.03
CA LEU A 181 11.79 -8.20 13.68
C LEU A 181 13.22 -8.72 13.53
N SER A 182 14.18 -8.13 14.25
CA SER A 182 15.61 -8.44 14.05
C SER A 182 16.09 -9.67 14.83
N THR A 183 15.48 -9.95 15.97
CA THR A 183 15.92 -11.03 16.87
C THR A 183 15.19 -12.36 16.66
N LYS A 184 14.11 -12.35 15.88
CA LYS A 184 13.24 -13.50 15.66
C LYS A 184 13.40 -14.07 14.26
N PHE A 185 13.09 -15.35 14.12
CA PHE A 185 12.96 -15.97 12.82
C PHE A 185 11.76 -15.38 12.09
N LEU A 186 11.91 -15.11 10.80
CA LEU A 186 10.84 -14.63 9.94
C LEU A 186 10.54 -15.67 8.87
N ARG A 187 9.28 -15.74 8.45
CA ARG A 187 8.90 -16.35 7.17
C ARG A 187 8.79 -15.27 6.13
N ILE A 188 9.51 -15.43 5.03
CA ILE A 188 9.44 -14.57 3.86
C ILE A 188 8.52 -15.25 2.85
N TYR A 189 7.46 -14.55 2.48
CA TYR A 189 6.59 -14.90 1.38
C TYR A 189 7.03 -14.12 0.16
N LYS A 190 7.26 -14.82 -0.96
CA LYS A 190 7.60 -14.22 -2.25
C LYS A 190 6.55 -14.59 -3.27
N ILE A 191 6.02 -13.58 -3.95
CA ILE A 191 5.15 -13.78 -5.10
C ILE A 191 6.00 -13.65 -6.36
N LEU A 192 6.11 -14.75 -7.09
CA LEU A 192 6.89 -14.86 -8.31
C LEU A 192 5.96 -14.84 -9.52
N VAL A 193 6.36 -14.12 -10.57
CA VAL A 193 5.62 -14.05 -11.83
C VAL A 193 6.56 -14.24 -13.01
N SER A 194 6.11 -14.94 -14.04
CA SER A 194 6.85 -15.04 -15.30
C SER A 194 6.13 -14.25 -16.39
N ARG A 195 6.91 -13.58 -17.23
CA ARG A 195 6.36 -12.92 -18.43
C ARG A 195 6.00 -13.96 -19.48
N THR A 196 5.02 -13.63 -20.31
CA THR A 196 4.73 -14.36 -21.55
C THR A 196 5.78 -13.96 -22.58
N SER A 197 6.94 -14.63 -22.57
CA SER A 197 8.01 -14.38 -23.54
C SER A 197 7.75 -15.07 -24.88
N ALA A 198 8.29 -14.49 -25.96
CA ALA A 198 8.39 -15.16 -27.25
C ALA A 198 9.17 -16.48 -27.08
N PRO A 199 8.87 -17.54 -27.87
CA PRO A 199 9.26 -18.94 -27.61
C PRO A 199 10.76 -19.23 -27.42
N ASN A 200 11.66 -18.27 -27.67
CA ASN A 200 13.12 -18.45 -27.65
C ASN A 200 13.84 -17.85 -26.42
N LYS A 201 13.12 -17.25 -25.47
CA LYS A 201 13.70 -16.78 -24.19
C LYS A 201 12.98 -17.46 -23.04
N GLY A 202 13.68 -18.35 -22.33
CA GLY A 202 13.19 -18.88 -21.06
C GLY A 202 12.86 -17.70 -20.13
N SER A 203 11.61 -17.61 -19.70
CA SER A 203 11.20 -16.61 -18.72
C SER A 203 11.59 -17.13 -17.34
N GLN A 204 12.66 -16.57 -16.80
CA GLN A 204 12.96 -16.75 -15.38
C GLN A 204 11.86 -16.05 -14.56
N PRO A 205 11.40 -16.65 -13.46
CA PRO A 205 10.46 -15.99 -12.56
C PRO A 205 11.06 -14.68 -12.00
N GLU A 206 10.29 -13.60 -12.08
CA GLU A 206 10.58 -12.28 -11.50
C GLU A 206 9.82 -12.14 -10.17
N GLU A 207 10.43 -11.51 -9.17
CA GLU A 207 9.75 -11.22 -7.90
C GLU A 207 8.80 -10.02 -8.07
N LEU A 208 7.49 -10.25 -7.87
CA LEU A 208 6.46 -9.22 -7.93
C LEU A 208 6.35 -8.44 -6.61
N MET A 209 6.45 -9.17 -5.50
CA MET A 209 6.47 -8.63 -4.15
C MET A 209 6.97 -9.68 -3.17
N SER A 210 7.51 -9.21 -2.04
CA SER A 210 7.76 -10.04 -0.88
C SER A 210 7.36 -9.32 0.40
N PHE A 211 7.00 -10.10 1.40
CA PHE A 211 6.70 -9.62 2.74
C PHE A 211 7.14 -10.68 3.76
N SER A 212 7.41 -10.22 4.97
CA SER A 212 7.82 -11.08 6.08
C SER A 212 6.70 -11.21 7.12
N VAL A 213 6.75 -12.29 7.90
CA VAL A 213 5.89 -12.53 9.06
C VAL A 213 6.76 -13.17 10.15
N PRO A 214 6.65 -12.78 11.43
CA PRO A 214 7.28 -13.52 12.52
C PRO A 214 6.92 -15.00 12.46
N TYR A 215 7.93 -15.87 12.54
CA TYR A 215 7.80 -17.31 12.31
C TYR A 215 6.71 -17.95 13.20
N GLU A 216 6.66 -17.55 14.47
CA GLU A 216 5.69 -18.05 15.45
C GLU A 216 4.23 -17.73 15.07
N LEU A 217 4.01 -16.71 14.25
CA LEU A 217 2.70 -16.29 13.75
C LEU A 217 2.36 -16.92 12.38
N SER A 218 3.27 -17.67 11.77
CA SER A 218 3.12 -18.29 10.46
C SER A 218 3.76 -19.68 10.43
N MET A 219 3.23 -20.60 11.24
CA MET A 219 3.78 -21.96 11.33
C MET A 219 3.45 -22.82 10.11
N ARG A 220 2.35 -22.53 9.40
CA ARG A 220 1.84 -23.32 8.25
C ARG A 220 2.20 -22.72 6.90
N GLY A 221 2.72 -21.49 6.87
CA GLY A 221 3.38 -20.91 5.69
C GLY A 221 2.38 -20.69 4.55
N ARG A 222 2.62 -21.30 3.39
CA ARG A 222 1.68 -21.19 2.26
C ARG A 222 0.30 -21.81 2.53
N ASN A 223 0.20 -22.68 3.53
CA ASN A 223 -1.04 -23.37 3.91
C ASN A 223 -1.80 -22.62 5.02
N GLU A 224 -1.44 -21.37 5.32
CA GLU A 224 -2.28 -20.51 6.17
C GLU A 224 -3.52 -20.07 5.39
N ALA A 225 -4.68 -20.02 6.04
CA ALA A 225 -5.94 -19.66 5.38
C ALA A 225 -5.90 -18.26 4.73
N TRP A 226 -5.24 -17.30 5.40
CA TRP A 226 -5.04 -15.96 4.86
C TRP A 226 -4.08 -15.95 3.66
N ALA A 227 -3.07 -16.83 3.65
CA ALA A 227 -2.11 -16.94 2.55
C ALA A 227 -2.76 -17.55 1.30
N GLU A 228 -3.59 -18.58 1.48
CA GLU A 228 -4.38 -19.19 0.40
C GLU A 228 -5.39 -18.19 -0.19
N THR A 229 -6.10 -17.45 0.66
CA THR A 229 -7.06 -16.42 0.25
C THR A 229 -6.36 -15.28 -0.50
N PHE A 230 -5.22 -14.82 0.01
CA PHE A 230 -4.39 -13.82 -0.65
C PHE A 230 -3.91 -14.29 -2.03
N LEU A 231 -3.40 -15.53 -2.12
CA LEU A 231 -2.97 -16.11 -3.39
C LEU A 231 -4.13 -16.24 -4.38
N ALA A 232 -5.31 -16.68 -3.94
CA ALA A 232 -6.50 -16.77 -4.78
C ALA A 232 -6.93 -15.39 -5.33
N CYS A 233 -6.88 -14.35 -4.50
CA CYS A 233 -7.14 -12.96 -4.92
C CYS A 233 -6.13 -12.51 -6.00
N LEU A 234 -4.83 -12.78 -5.79
CA LEU A 234 -3.81 -12.48 -6.79
C LEU A 234 -3.98 -13.28 -8.08
N GLN A 235 -4.35 -14.56 -8.00
CA GLN A 235 -4.63 -15.40 -9.16
C GLN A 235 -5.83 -14.89 -9.96
N SER A 236 -6.87 -14.40 -9.30
CA SER A 236 -8.01 -13.74 -9.95
C SER A 236 -7.56 -12.49 -10.72
N LYS A 237 -6.75 -11.62 -10.09
CA LYS A 237 -6.17 -10.43 -10.75
C LYS A 237 -5.25 -10.83 -11.92
N TRP A 238 -4.45 -11.88 -11.76
CA TRP A 238 -3.56 -12.42 -12.79
C TRP A 238 -4.34 -12.95 -13.99
N GLY A 239 -5.52 -13.56 -13.74
CA GLY A 239 -6.44 -14.01 -14.78
C GLY A 239 -6.83 -12.91 -15.78
N ARG A 240 -6.89 -11.65 -15.33
CA ARG A 240 -7.17 -10.46 -16.16
C ARG A 240 -5.96 -9.98 -16.99
N CYS A 241 -4.78 -10.52 -16.74
CA CYS A 241 -3.50 -10.05 -17.31
C CYS A 241 -2.65 -11.16 -17.95
N LYS A 242 -3.27 -12.29 -18.36
CA LYS A 242 -2.59 -13.46 -18.95
C LYS A 242 -1.81 -13.16 -20.24
N GLN A 243 -2.20 -12.10 -20.95
CA GLN A 243 -1.47 -11.59 -22.13
C GLN A 243 -0.06 -11.12 -21.78
N THR A 244 0.18 -10.70 -20.54
CA THR A 244 1.47 -10.18 -20.08
C THR A 244 2.20 -11.20 -19.21
N TRP A 245 1.46 -11.91 -18.35
CA TRP A 245 2.02 -12.80 -17.33
C TRP A 245 1.59 -14.25 -17.58
N SER A 246 2.55 -15.18 -17.64
CA SER A 246 2.34 -16.59 -17.95
C SER A 246 2.15 -17.47 -16.72
N SER A 247 2.76 -17.11 -15.58
CA SER A 247 2.61 -17.82 -14.31
C SER A 247 2.57 -16.87 -13.13
N LEU A 248 2.02 -17.33 -12.01
CA LEU A 248 2.03 -16.69 -10.71
C LEU A 248 2.15 -17.77 -9.63
N GLU A 249 3.18 -17.68 -8.80
CA GLU A 249 3.48 -18.66 -7.75
C GLU A 249 3.84 -17.97 -6.43
N MET A 250 3.63 -18.67 -5.31
CA MET A 250 4.02 -18.22 -3.98
C MET A 250 5.08 -19.17 -3.42
N GLU A 251 6.24 -18.61 -3.11
CA GLU A 251 7.32 -19.28 -2.39
C GLU A 251 7.33 -18.81 -0.93
N VAL A 252 7.61 -19.73 -0.01
CA VAL A 252 7.77 -19.40 1.42
C VAL A 252 9.11 -19.95 1.88
N SER A 253 9.96 -19.05 2.37
CA SER A 253 11.29 -19.37 2.88
C SER A 253 11.46 -18.85 4.31
N GLU A 254 12.36 -19.46 5.06
CA GLU A 254 12.72 -18.99 6.40
C GLU A 254 13.90 -18.02 6.33
N CYS A 255 13.85 -17.00 7.16
CA CYS A 255 14.92 -16.03 7.34
C CYS A 255 15.37 -16.06 8.78
N TYR A 256 16.69 -16.21 8.96
CA TYR A 256 17.33 -16.16 10.26
C TYR A 256 17.26 -14.72 10.82
N PRO A 257 17.31 -14.56 12.15
CA PRO A 257 17.46 -13.27 12.80
C PRO A 257 18.60 -12.47 12.18
N GLN A 258 18.31 -11.23 11.77
CA GLN A 258 19.26 -10.30 11.18
C GLN A 258 18.83 -8.86 11.48
N ALA A 259 19.76 -7.92 11.45
CA ALA A 259 19.42 -6.51 11.66
C ALA A 259 18.45 -6.02 10.57
N ILE A 260 17.31 -5.49 11.00
CA ILE A 260 16.31 -4.87 10.14
C ILE A 260 16.25 -3.38 10.45
N ALA A 261 16.27 -2.56 9.41
CA ALA A 261 15.96 -1.15 9.49
C ALA A 261 14.49 -0.94 9.05
N LEU A 262 13.76 -0.13 9.81
CA LEU A 262 12.40 0.33 9.53
C LEU A 262 12.45 1.80 9.13
#